data_AF-A0A9P8BA19-F1
#
_entry.id   AF-A0A9P8BA19-F1
#
_cell.length_a   1.000
_cell.length_b   1.000
_cell.length_c   1.000
_cell.angle_alpha   90.00
_cell.angle_beta   90.00
_cell.angle_gamma   90.00
#
_symmetry.space_group_name_H-M   'P 1'
#
loop_
_entity.id
_entity.type
_entity.pdbx_description
1 polymer ?
#
loop_
_entity_poly.entity_id
_entity_poly.type
_entity_poly.pdbx_seq_one_letter_code
_entity_poly.pdbx_strand_id
1 'polypeptide(L)'
;MGHDHRRLPAGVKFFLTSRPEPHIRGELERAPVLSTVELLSLDVEGSPTVQMDITLYLKGLPSMVRKFGIMDENWPGESKCAKLAQMAGESFIWAATVVLLVADPSHRDPEAQLEHILSTPSLKNLDYLYSSTLEHAFPPSISESVLSLLRDTFGALVFAQTPLTADMVASLLSPATNSPEVTLKSIRNCVLRFLGSVLTVTDHGEMSSNKPIQFLHKSTRRWQLDAFG
;
A
#
# COMPACT_ATOMS: atom_id res chain seq x y z
N MET A 1 -18.00 -31.80 28.56
CA MET A 1 -16.57 -31.40 28.52
C MET A 1 -16.56 -29.91 28.22
N GLY A 2 -16.30 -29.08 29.25
CA GLY A 2 -16.51 -27.63 29.18
C GLY A 2 -15.44 -26.94 28.34
N HIS A 3 -15.89 -26.07 27.43
CA HIS A 3 -15.01 -25.19 26.68
C HIS A 3 -14.42 -24.14 27.63
N ASP A 4 -13.11 -24.24 27.86
CA ASP A 4 -12.33 -23.23 28.58
C ASP A 4 -12.25 -21.96 27.72
N HIS A 5 -13.17 -21.03 27.97
CA HIS A 5 -13.10 -19.69 27.41
C HIS A 5 -11.91 -18.99 28.06
N ARG A 6 -10.76 -19.02 27.38
CA ARG A 6 -9.51 -18.33 27.79
C ARG A 6 -9.84 -16.94 28.33
N ARG A 7 -9.87 -16.82 29.66
CA ARG A 7 -10.14 -15.54 30.32
C ARG A 7 -8.87 -14.71 30.22
N LEU A 8 -8.98 -13.58 29.55
CA LEU A 8 -7.89 -12.62 29.46
C LEU A 8 -7.57 -12.08 30.87
N PRO A 9 -6.30 -11.78 31.18
CA PRO A 9 -5.92 -11.19 32.46
C PRO A 9 -6.69 -9.89 32.73
N ALA A 10 -6.98 -9.62 34.01
CA ALA A 10 -7.56 -8.35 34.41
C ALA A 10 -6.62 -7.18 34.06
N GLY A 11 -7.15 -6.13 33.43
CA GLY A 11 -6.40 -4.92 33.06
C GLY A 11 -5.98 -4.80 31.59
N VAL A 12 -6.31 -5.77 30.73
CA VAL A 12 -6.09 -5.65 29.28
C VAL A 12 -7.10 -4.67 28.67
N LYS A 13 -6.61 -3.67 27.94
CA LYS A 13 -7.42 -2.76 27.12
C LYS A 13 -7.26 -3.12 25.65
N PHE A 14 -8.35 -3.09 24.91
CA PHE A 14 -8.35 -3.36 23.47
C PHE A 14 -8.49 -2.05 22.70
N PHE A 15 -7.65 -1.88 21.68
CA PHE A 15 -7.83 -0.86 20.66
C PHE A 15 -8.31 -1.55 19.38
N LEU A 16 -9.55 -1.28 18.98
CA LEU A 16 -10.16 -1.87 17.81
C LEU A 16 -10.32 -0.81 16.72
N THR A 17 -9.88 -1.13 15.51
CA THR A 17 -10.14 -0.32 14.31
C THR A 17 -11.04 -1.10 13.38
N SER A 18 -12.15 -0.52 12.93
CA SER A 18 -13.02 -1.11 11.92
C SER A 18 -13.38 -0.10 10.84
N ARG A 19 -13.85 -0.60 9.69
CA ARG A 19 -14.56 0.25 8.73
C ARG A 19 -15.95 0.61 9.30
N PRO A 20 -16.58 1.72 8.87
CA PRO A 20 -17.92 2.11 9.30
C PRO A 20 -19.01 1.25 8.63
N GLU A 21 -18.78 -0.07 8.55
CA GLU A 21 -19.72 -1.00 7.96
C GLU A 21 -20.94 -1.13 8.89
N PRO A 22 -22.19 -0.98 8.39
CA PRO A 22 -23.38 -0.86 9.23
C PRO A 22 -23.55 -2.00 10.24
N HIS A 23 -23.18 -3.22 9.86
CA HIS A 23 -23.27 -4.38 10.74
C HIS A 23 -22.25 -4.34 11.89
N ILE A 24 -21.03 -3.82 11.66
CA ILE A 24 -20.01 -3.68 12.71
C ILE A 24 -20.42 -2.55 13.65
N ARG A 25 -20.84 -1.41 13.09
CA ARG A 25 -21.29 -0.25 13.85
C ARG A 25 -22.49 -0.61 14.74
N GLY A 26 -23.47 -1.32 14.17
CA GLY A 26 -24.65 -1.76 14.90
C GLY A 26 -24.32 -2.63 16.11
N GLU A 27 -23.32 -3.52 16.03
CA GLU A 27 -22.89 -4.34 17.17
C GLU A 27 -22.11 -3.53 18.23
N LEU A 28 -21.23 -2.62 17.80
CA LEU A 28 -20.43 -1.78 18.71
C LEU A 28 -21.27 -0.73 19.44
N GLU A 29 -22.37 -0.28 18.84
CA GLU A 29 -23.31 0.68 19.43
C GLU A 29 -24.37 0.04 20.33
N ARG A 30 -24.35 -1.29 20.53
CA ARG A 30 -25.31 -1.95 21.45
C ARG A 30 -25.04 -1.56 22.90
N ALA A 31 -26.13 -1.33 23.65
CA ALA A 31 -26.11 -0.88 25.04
C ALA A 31 -25.17 -1.68 26.00
N PRO A 32 -25.01 -3.01 25.90
CA PRO A 32 -24.08 -3.75 26.76
C PRO A 32 -22.60 -3.53 26.40
N VAL A 33 -22.30 -3.06 25.19
CA VAL A 33 -20.94 -2.84 24.67
C VAL A 33 -20.48 -1.42 25.00
N LEU A 34 -21.36 -0.43 24.82
CA LEU A 34 -21.09 0.99 25.09
C LEU A 34 -20.74 1.30 26.56
N SER A 35 -21.14 0.44 27.51
CA SER A 35 -20.73 0.56 28.92
C SER A 35 -19.26 0.18 29.17
N THR A 36 -18.60 -0.42 28.18
CA THR A 36 -17.23 -0.94 28.27
C THR A 36 -16.30 -0.48 27.14
N VAL A 37 -16.85 0.17 26.12
CA VAL A 37 -16.13 0.59 24.91
C VAL A 37 -16.33 2.08 24.69
N GLU A 38 -15.23 2.80 24.54
CA GLU A 38 -15.25 4.17 24.02
C GLU A 38 -15.19 4.11 22.49
N LEU A 39 -16.27 4.54 21.83
CA LEU A 39 -16.33 4.57 20.38
C LEU A 39 -15.86 5.93 19.86
N LEU A 40 -14.72 5.94 19.20
CA LEU A 40 -14.24 7.10 18.44
C LEU A 40 -14.55 6.90 16.97
N SER A 41 -15.51 7.67 16.45
CA SER A 41 -15.73 7.72 15.01
C SER A 41 -14.64 8.57 14.37
N LEU A 42 -13.78 7.93 13.58
CA LEU A 42 -12.81 8.61 12.73
C LEU A 42 -13.44 8.97 11.37
N ASP A 43 -14.77 9.07 11.28
CA ASP A 43 -15.43 9.34 10.01
C ASP A 43 -15.00 10.72 9.50
N VAL A 44 -14.22 10.70 8.42
CA VAL A 44 -13.55 11.88 7.85
C VAL A 44 -14.27 12.41 6.62
N GLU A 45 -15.37 11.76 6.20
CA GLU A 45 -16.15 12.17 5.02
C GLU A 45 -16.67 13.61 5.18
N GLY A 46 -16.29 14.48 4.26
CA GLY A 46 -16.66 15.90 4.24
C GLY A 46 -15.88 16.79 5.21
N SER A 47 -14.90 16.27 5.96
CA SER A 47 -14.11 17.08 6.89
C SER A 47 -13.04 17.90 6.15
N PRO A 48 -13.02 19.24 6.32
CA PRO A 48 -11.97 20.08 5.74
C PRO A 48 -10.57 19.73 6.27
N THR A 49 -10.49 19.00 7.39
CA THR A 49 -9.23 18.53 7.97
C THR A 49 -8.53 17.50 7.08
N VAL A 50 -9.27 16.67 6.32
CA VAL A 50 -8.65 15.66 5.43
C VAL A 50 -7.81 16.30 4.36
N GLN A 51 -8.34 17.34 3.71
CA GLN A 51 -7.64 18.08 2.67
C GLN A 51 -6.37 18.75 3.21
N MET A 52 -6.44 19.29 4.43
CA MET A 52 -5.28 19.86 5.11
C MET A 52 -4.21 18.80 5.37
N ASP A 53 -4.61 17.65 5.92
CA ASP A 53 -3.69 16.56 6.26
C ASP A 53 -3.07 15.91 5.02
N ILE A 54 -3.83 15.73 3.93
CA ILE A 54 -3.31 15.28 2.64
C ILE A 54 -2.32 16.30 2.07
N THR A 55 -2.63 17.60 2.13
CA THR A 55 -1.71 18.64 1.68
C THR A 55 -0.42 18.62 2.49
N LEU A 56 -0.51 18.47 3.81
CA LEU A 56 0.64 18.35 4.70
C LEU A 56 1.48 17.11 4.38
N TYR A 57 0.84 15.96 4.14
CA TYR A 57 1.50 14.74 3.71
C TYR A 57 2.28 14.95 2.40
N LEU A 58 1.66 15.59 1.41
CA LEU A 58 2.28 15.88 0.10
C LEU A 58 3.43 16.88 0.19
N LYS A 59 3.40 17.82 1.15
CA LYS A 59 4.55 18.70 1.46
C LYS A 59 5.79 17.93 1.93
N GLY A 60 5.65 16.66 2.30
CA GLY A 60 6.77 15.76 2.60
C GLY A 60 7.55 15.25 1.37
N LEU A 61 7.04 15.47 0.15
CA LEU A 61 7.62 14.98 -1.11
C LEU A 61 9.13 15.22 -1.27
N PRO A 62 9.68 16.43 -1.04
CA PRO A 62 11.13 16.70 -1.13
C PRO A 62 11.98 15.69 -0.38
N SER A 63 11.55 15.31 0.82
CA SER A 63 12.28 14.36 1.66
C SER A 63 12.43 12.99 1.00
N MET A 64 11.42 12.59 0.21
CA MET A 64 11.35 11.29 -0.45
C MET A 64 12.14 11.26 -1.77
N VAL A 65 12.25 12.41 -2.45
CA VAL A 65 12.93 12.54 -3.75
C VAL A 65 14.36 13.08 -3.66
N ARG A 66 14.85 13.45 -2.47
CA ARG A 66 16.22 13.94 -2.24
C ARG A 66 17.31 13.09 -2.89
N LYS A 67 17.13 11.75 -2.88
CA LYS A 67 18.05 10.77 -3.48
C LYS A 67 18.18 10.89 -5.01
N PHE A 68 17.29 11.63 -5.67
CA PHE A 68 17.29 11.89 -7.12
C PHE A 68 17.86 13.26 -7.49
N GLY A 69 18.43 14.00 -6.53
CA GLY A 69 19.04 15.31 -6.80
C GLY A 69 18.08 16.50 -6.68
N ILE A 70 16.82 16.27 -6.31
CA ILE A 70 15.90 17.36 -5.93
C ILE A 70 16.25 17.80 -4.51
N MET A 71 16.91 18.94 -4.41
CA MET A 71 17.39 19.50 -3.13
C MET A 71 16.56 20.69 -2.65
N ASP A 72 15.66 21.22 -3.48
CA ASP A 72 14.79 22.33 -3.10
C ASP A 72 13.70 21.84 -2.14
N GLU A 73 13.72 22.35 -0.90
CA GLU A 73 12.72 22.03 0.12
C GLU A 73 11.34 22.63 -0.20
N ASN A 74 11.28 23.63 -1.08
CA ASN A 74 10.03 24.22 -1.52
C ASN A 74 9.40 23.45 -2.68
N TRP A 75 10.11 22.49 -3.27
CA TRP A 75 9.54 21.63 -4.30
C TRP A 75 8.38 20.78 -3.72
N PRO A 76 7.33 20.43 -4.47
CA PRO A 76 6.97 20.92 -5.81
C PRO A 76 6.29 22.30 -5.82
N GLY A 77 6.21 22.98 -4.69
CA GLY A 77 5.54 24.26 -4.50
C GLY A 77 4.11 24.11 -4.00
N GLU A 78 3.63 25.11 -3.26
CA GLU A 78 2.32 25.05 -2.61
C GLU A 78 1.16 24.87 -3.60
N SER A 79 1.25 25.49 -4.79
CA SER A 79 0.24 25.38 -5.84
C SER A 79 0.12 23.95 -6.38
N LYS A 80 1.25 23.27 -6.65
CA LYS A 80 1.26 21.88 -7.12
C LYS A 80 0.76 20.93 -6.01
N CYS A 81 1.18 21.15 -4.76
CA CYS A 81 0.67 20.38 -3.60
C CYS A 81 -0.85 20.53 -3.43
N ALA A 82 -1.39 21.75 -3.51
CA ALA A 82 -2.82 22.00 -3.41
C ALA A 82 -3.60 21.32 -4.54
N LYS A 83 -3.07 21.34 -5.77
CA LYS A 83 -3.67 20.64 -6.91
C LYS A 83 -3.68 19.12 -6.71
N LEU A 84 -2.59 18.54 -6.22
CA LEU A 84 -2.54 17.11 -5.87
C LEU A 84 -3.53 16.75 -4.75
N ALA A 85 -3.65 17.58 -3.71
CA ALA A 85 -4.63 17.36 -2.65
C ALA A 85 -6.07 17.41 -3.19
N GLN A 86 -6.36 18.35 -4.10
CA GLN A 86 -7.64 18.41 -4.79
C GLN A 86 -7.90 17.15 -5.65
N MET A 87 -6.87 16.63 -6.32
CA MET A 87 -6.98 15.39 -7.09
C MET A 87 -7.20 14.16 -6.20
N ALA A 88 -6.61 14.14 -5.01
CA ALA A 88 -6.76 13.07 -4.03
C ALA A 88 -8.18 13.00 -3.42
N GLY A 89 -8.90 14.13 -3.38
CA GLY A 89 -10.15 14.23 -2.64
C GLY A 89 -9.91 13.85 -1.18
N GLU A 90 -10.60 12.83 -0.66
CA GLU A 90 -10.41 12.35 0.71
C GLU A 90 -9.53 11.09 0.79
N SER A 91 -8.89 10.71 -0.31
CA SER A 91 -8.12 9.47 -0.42
C SER A 91 -6.64 9.67 -0.10
N PHE A 92 -6.25 9.33 1.14
CA PHE A 92 -4.84 9.20 1.50
C PHE A 92 -4.11 8.14 0.67
N ILE A 93 -4.83 7.10 0.23
CA ILE A 93 -4.25 6.04 -0.60
C ILE A 93 -3.82 6.61 -1.95
N TRP A 94 -4.64 7.49 -2.54
CA TRP A 94 -4.29 8.20 -3.75
C TRP A 94 -3.02 9.04 -3.55
N ALA A 95 -2.96 9.85 -2.48
CA ALA A 95 -1.81 10.68 -2.18
C ALA A 95 -0.54 9.86 -1.95
N ALA A 96 -0.64 8.74 -1.21
CA ALA A 96 0.47 7.82 -1.00
C ALA A 96 0.96 7.20 -2.31
N THR A 97 0.04 6.81 -3.20
CA THR A 97 0.38 6.22 -4.50
C THR A 97 1.12 7.22 -5.40
N VAL A 98 0.69 8.49 -5.42
CA VAL A 98 1.40 9.56 -6.13
C VAL A 98 2.81 9.76 -5.60
N VAL A 99 3.00 9.80 -4.27
CA VAL A 99 4.34 9.90 -3.68
C VAL A 99 5.24 8.76 -4.14
N LEU A 100 4.70 7.55 -4.24
CA LEU A 100 5.44 6.37 -4.68
C LEU A 100 5.82 6.43 -6.16
N LEU A 101 4.92 6.89 -7.03
CA LEU A 101 5.19 7.10 -8.45
C LEU A 101 6.29 8.15 -8.67
N VAL A 102 6.16 9.28 -8.00
CA VAL A 102 7.11 10.40 -8.11
C VAL A 102 8.47 10.01 -7.54
N ALA A 103 8.52 9.19 -6.49
CA ALA A 103 9.76 8.73 -5.86
C ALA A 103 10.28 7.38 -6.39
N ASP A 104 9.78 6.90 -7.54
CA ASP A 104 10.15 5.61 -8.12
C ASP A 104 11.62 5.62 -8.63
N PRO A 105 12.51 4.78 -8.06
CA PRO A 105 13.90 4.70 -8.51
C PRO A 105 14.11 4.21 -9.94
N SER A 106 13.12 3.50 -10.49
CA SER A 106 13.14 3.05 -11.89
C SER A 106 13.01 4.22 -12.86
N HIS A 107 12.28 5.27 -12.44
CA HIS A 107 12.03 6.48 -13.20
C HIS A 107 12.73 7.65 -12.49
N ARG A 108 14.03 7.83 -12.78
CA ARG A 108 14.91 8.84 -12.15
C ARG A 108 14.59 10.29 -12.56
N ASP A 109 13.33 10.62 -12.72
CA ASP A 109 12.83 11.95 -13.09
C ASP A 109 11.52 12.27 -12.35
N PRO A 110 11.60 12.67 -11.07
CA PRO A 110 10.42 13.00 -10.27
C PRO A 110 9.65 14.22 -10.82
N GLU A 111 10.31 15.14 -11.52
CA GLU A 111 9.65 16.31 -12.12
C GLU A 111 8.74 15.85 -13.27
N ALA A 112 9.25 15.03 -14.18
CA ALA A 112 8.45 14.50 -15.28
C ALA A 112 7.27 13.65 -14.80
N GLN A 113 7.48 12.83 -13.76
CA GLN A 113 6.41 12.04 -13.14
C GLN A 113 5.33 12.94 -12.53
N LEU A 114 5.75 13.97 -11.80
CA LEU A 114 4.82 14.93 -11.21
C LEU A 114 4.00 15.67 -12.27
N GLU A 115 4.65 16.16 -13.32
CA GLU A 115 3.97 16.86 -14.42
C GLU A 115 3.01 15.94 -15.18
N HIS A 116 3.39 14.67 -15.39
CA HIS A 116 2.50 13.67 -15.98
C HIS A 116 1.23 13.48 -15.15
N ILE A 117 1.37 13.36 -13.83
CA ILE A 117 0.22 13.20 -12.91
C ILE A 117 -0.67 14.44 -12.95
N LEU A 118 -0.08 15.64 -12.85
CA LEU A 118 -0.82 16.90 -12.83
C LEU A 118 -1.52 17.23 -14.15
N SER A 119 -1.04 16.69 -15.26
CA SER A 119 -1.59 16.89 -16.62
C SER A 119 -2.60 15.83 -17.05
N THR A 120 -2.79 14.77 -16.26
CA THR A 120 -3.66 13.63 -16.62
C THR A 120 -4.91 13.57 -15.72
N PRO A 121 -6.07 14.13 -16.14
CA PRO A 121 -7.26 14.22 -15.29
C PRO A 121 -7.85 12.87 -14.89
N SER A 122 -7.69 11.83 -15.72
CA SER A 122 -8.18 10.47 -15.45
C SER A 122 -7.53 9.86 -14.21
N LEU A 123 -6.31 10.25 -13.86
CA LEU A 123 -5.61 9.76 -12.66
C LEU A 123 -6.27 10.22 -11.36
N LYS A 124 -7.25 11.14 -11.37
CA LYS A 124 -8.09 11.41 -10.20
C LYS A 124 -8.89 10.17 -9.76
N ASN A 125 -9.24 9.29 -10.70
CA ASN A 125 -9.89 8.05 -10.37
C ASN A 125 -8.84 7.02 -9.93
N LEU A 126 -9.11 6.39 -8.79
CA LEU A 126 -8.20 5.50 -8.11
C LEU A 126 -7.92 4.20 -8.89
N ASP A 127 -8.89 3.70 -9.67
CA ASP A 127 -8.68 2.53 -10.56
C ASP A 127 -7.74 2.88 -11.71
N TYR A 128 -7.87 4.08 -12.29
CA TYR A 128 -6.94 4.56 -13.32
C TYR A 128 -5.56 4.86 -12.74
N LEU A 129 -5.49 5.41 -11.52
CA LEU A 129 -4.22 5.61 -10.83
C LEU A 129 -3.51 4.27 -10.59
N TYR A 130 -4.23 3.26 -10.12
CA TYR A 130 -3.64 1.93 -9.95
C TYR A 130 -3.27 1.30 -11.27
N SER A 131 -4.12 1.38 -12.29
CA SER A 131 -3.80 0.84 -13.62
C SER A 131 -2.55 1.50 -14.18
N SER A 132 -2.45 2.83 -14.11
CA SER A 132 -1.26 3.56 -14.52
C SER A 132 -0.04 3.22 -13.68
N THR A 133 -0.20 3.03 -12.36
CA THR A 133 0.89 2.61 -11.47
C THR A 133 1.40 1.22 -11.83
N LEU A 134 0.49 0.30 -12.13
CA LEU A 134 0.81 -1.05 -12.55
C LEU A 134 1.43 -1.05 -13.95
N GLU A 135 0.97 -0.22 -14.89
CA GLU A 135 1.60 -0.06 -16.21
C GLU A 135 3.01 0.53 -16.12
N HIS A 136 3.23 1.50 -15.23
CA HIS A 136 4.56 2.06 -14.96
C HIS A 136 5.48 1.04 -14.29
N ALA A 137 4.94 0.24 -13.37
CA ALA A 137 5.64 -0.89 -12.78
C ALA A 137 5.86 -2.01 -13.80
N PHE A 138 5.00 -2.16 -14.81
CA PHE A 138 5.05 -3.25 -15.78
C PHE A 138 5.05 -2.73 -17.21
N PRO A 139 6.15 -2.08 -17.65
CA PRO A 139 6.23 -1.59 -19.01
C PRO A 139 6.11 -2.75 -20.01
N PRO A 140 5.58 -2.50 -21.22
CA PRO A 140 5.39 -3.55 -22.24
C PRO A 140 6.68 -4.27 -22.66
N SER A 141 7.83 -3.74 -22.29
CA SER A 141 9.16 -4.32 -22.52
C SER A 141 9.58 -5.36 -21.49
N ILE A 142 8.79 -5.61 -20.45
CA ILE A 142 9.05 -6.68 -19.48
C ILE A 142 8.94 -8.04 -20.18
N SER A 143 9.93 -8.90 -19.95
CA SER A 143 9.90 -10.28 -20.46
C SER A 143 8.77 -11.10 -19.82
N GLU A 144 8.13 -11.98 -20.58
CA GLU A 144 7.05 -12.86 -20.08
C GLU A 144 7.47 -13.66 -18.83
N SER A 145 8.74 -14.06 -18.74
CA SER A 145 9.27 -14.77 -17.56
C SER A 145 9.18 -13.97 -16.26
N VAL A 146 9.33 -12.65 -16.35
CA VAL A 146 9.24 -11.73 -15.21
C VAL A 146 7.78 -11.45 -14.88
N LEU A 147 6.91 -11.28 -15.89
CA LEU A 147 5.45 -11.15 -15.68
C LEU A 147 4.86 -12.39 -15.02
N SER A 148 5.27 -13.59 -15.44
CA SER A 148 4.86 -14.85 -14.80
C SER A 148 5.27 -14.87 -13.34
N LEU A 149 6.55 -14.60 -13.05
CA LEU A 149 7.05 -14.59 -11.66
C LEU A 149 6.29 -13.60 -10.78
N LEU A 150 5.92 -12.43 -11.31
CA LEU A 150 5.12 -11.43 -10.62
C LEU A 150 3.70 -11.93 -10.34
N ARG A 151 3.01 -12.46 -11.35
CA ARG A 151 1.66 -13.03 -11.20
C ARG A 151 1.65 -14.14 -10.16
N ASP A 152 2.64 -15.03 -10.21
CA ASP A 152 2.77 -16.14 -9.27
C ASP A 152 3.08 -15.65 -7.85
N THR A 153 3.93 -14.61 -7.72
CA THR A 153 4.23 -13.94 -6.44
C THR A 153 2.97 -13.30 -5.85
N PHE A 154 2.20 -12.56 -6.65
CA PHE A 154 0.93 -11.99 -6.20
C PHE A 154 -0.08 -13.07 -5.83
N GLY A 155 -0.23 -14.10 -6.66
CA GLY A 155 -1.12 -15.21 -6.38
C GLY A 155 -0.79 -15.84 -5.03
N ALA A 156 0.48 -16.16 -4.79
CA ALA A 156 0.92 -16.70 -3.50
C ALA A 156 0.57 -15.77 -2.34
N LEU A 157 0.80 -14.46 -2.46
CA LEU A 157 0.53 -13.49 -1.39
C LEU A 157 -0.96 -13.26 -1.12
N VAL A 158 -1.78 -13.23 -2.17
CA VAL A 158 -3.23 -13.00 -2.06
C VAL A 158 -3.93 -14.21 -1.45
N PHE A 159 -3.63 -15.40 -1.98
CA PHE A 159 -4.29 -16.65 -1.62
C PHE A 159 -3.72 -17.30 -0.35
N ALA A 160 -2.57 -16.84 0.15
CA ALA A 160 -2.07 -17.33 1.42
C ALA A 160 -3.01 -16.99 2.58
N GLN A 161 -3.32 -18.03 3.36
CA GLN A 161 -4.10 -17.89 4.59
C GLN A 161 -3.28 -17.25 5.72
N THR A 162 -1.94 -17.28 5.60
CA THR A 162 -0.98 -16.71 6.55
C THR A 162 -0.03 -15.75 5.85
N PRO A 163 0.44 -14.68 6.52
CA PRO A 163 1.47 -13.81 5.96
C PRO A 163 2.71 -14.60 5.52
N LEU A 164 3.14 -14.46 4.26
CA LEU A 164 4.30 -15.17 3.73
C LEU A 164 5.56 -14.32 3.83
N THR A 165 6.69 -14.92 4.19
CA THR A 165 8.00 -14.27 4.08
C THR A 165 8.55 -14.40 2.66
N ALA A 166 9.55 -13.58 2.32
CA ALA A 166 10.22 -13.68 1.02
C ALA A 166 10.79 -15.08 0.74
N ASP A 167 11.34 -15.74 1.77
CA ASP A 167 11.89 -17.09 1.68
C ASP A 167 10.80 -18.15 1.44
N MET A 168 9.64 -17.97 2.06
CA MET A 168 8.47 -18.85 1.84
C MET A 168 7.96 -18.72 0.40
N VAL A 169 7.85 -17.50 -0.11
CA VAL A 169 7.44 -17.26 -1.50
C VAL A 169 8.48 -17.83 -2.46
N ALA A 170 9.76 -17.61 -2.23
CA ALA A 170 10.82 -18.17 -3.06
C ALA A 170 10.79 -19.69 -3.07
N SER A 171 10.54 -20.33 -1.92
CA SER A 171 10.43 -21.78 -1.81
C SER A 171 9.19 -22.32 -2.54
N LEU A 172 8.05 -21.62 -2.46
CA LEU A 172 6.81 -21.99 -3.15
C LEU A 172 6.92 -21.86 -4.67
N LEU A 173 7.64 -20.85 -5.16
CA LEU A 173 7.72 -20.53 -6.58
C LEU A 173 8.96 -21.08 -7.27
N SER A 174 9.89 -21.71 -6.55
CA SER A 174 11.10 -22.28 -7.15
C SER A 174 10.74 -23.53 -7.95
N PRO A 175 10.95 -23.56 -9.28
CA PRO A 175 10.89 -24.80 -10.02
C PRO A 175 12.02 -25.72 -9.55
N ALA A 176 11.82 -27.04 -9.65
CA ALA A 176 12.78 -28.06 -9.18
C ALA A 176 14.20 -27.94 -9.78
N THR A 177 14.36 -27.15 -10.83
CA THR A 177 15.60 -26.92 -11.57
C THR A 177 16.38 -25.67 -11.13
N ASN A 178 15.81 -24.79 -10.31
CA ASN A 178 16.47 -23.55 -9.86
C ASN A 178 16.71 -23.55 -8.34
N SER A 179 17.84 -22.99 -7.91
CA SER A 179 18.11 -22.77 -6.48
C SER A 179 17.12 -21.74 -5.90
N PRO A 180 16.56 -21.97 -4.70
CA PRO A 180 15.71 -21.02 -3.99
C PRO A 180 16.35 -19.63 -3.84
N GLU A 181 17.67 -19.55 -3.75
CA GLU A 181 18.41 -18.28 -3.63
C GLU A 181 18.32 -17.44 -4.91
N VAL A 182 18.33 -18.09 -6.07
CA VAL A 182 18.20 -17.40 -7.38
C VAL A 182 16.77 -16.88 -7.53
N THR A 183 15.78 -17.69 -7.17
CA THR A 183 14.36 -17.31 -7.17
C THR A 183 14.11 -16.17 -6.19
N LEU A 184 14.66 -16.24 -4.98
CA LEU A 184 14.57 -15.18 -3.97
C LEU A 184 15.17 -13.87 -4.45
N LYS A 185 16.36 -13.91 -5.08
CA LYS A 185 17.00 -12.71 -5.64
C LYS A 185 16.15 -12.09 -6.75
N SER A 186 15.57 -12.93 -7.62
CA SER A 186 14.66 -12.48 -8.68
C SER A 186 13.38 -11.87 -8.10
N ILE A 187 12.75 -12.51 -7.12
CA ILE A 187 11.56 -11.99 -6.43
C ILE A 187 11.88 -10.68 -5.70
N ARG A 188 13.00 -10.59 -4.96
CA ARG A 188 13.40 -9.36 -4.26
C ARG A 188 13.61 -8.23 -5.25
N ASN A 189 14.32 -8.48 -6.35
CA ASN A 189 14.51 -7.48 -7.40
C ASN A 189 13.18 -7.09 -8.05
N CYS A 190 12.26 -8.04 -8.26
CA CYS A 190 10.96 -7.77 -8.88
C CYS A 190 10.04 -6.98 -7.94
N VAL A 191 9.89 -7.43 -6.70
CA VAL A 191 9.05 -6.81 -5.68
C VAL A 191 9.57 -5.43 -5.32
N LEU A 192 10.88 -5.26 -5.11
CA LEU A 192 11.45 -3.94 -4.80
C LEU A 192 11.36 -2.97 -5.98
N ARG A 193 11.52 -3.46 -7.22
CA ARG A 193 11.53 -2.61 -8.42
C ARG A 193 10.13 -2.24 -8.90
N PHE A 194 9.17 -3.16 -8.78
CA PHE A 194 7.85 -3.00 -9.39
C PHE A 194 6.72 -2.93 -8.38
N LEU A 195 6.94 -3.41 -7.15
CA LEU A 195 5.92 -3.50 -6.11
C LEU A 195 6.25 -2.74 -4.83
N GLY A 196 7.33 -1.97 -4.80
CA GLY A 196 7.65 -1.11 -3.65
C GLY A 196 6.55 -0.07 -3.36
N SER A 197 5.69 0.21 -4.35
CA SER A 197 4.51 1.07 -4.22
C SER A 197 3.27 0.38 -3.63
N VAL A 198 3.22 -0.96 -3.62
CA VAL A 198 2.03 -1.74 -3.26
C VAL A 198 2.31 -2.74 -2.13
N LEU A 199 3.55 -3.16 -1.97
CA LEU A 199 4.02 -4.12 -0.97
C LEU A 199 5.12 -3.49 -0.12
N THR A 200 5.03 -3.68 1.19
CA THR A 200 6.10 -3.35 2.14
C THR A 200 6.73 -4.65 2.65
N VAL A 201 8.07 -4.70 2.57
CA VAL A 201 8.87 -5.82 3.10
C VAL A 201 10.20 -5.33 3.70
N THR A 202 10.37 -4.01 3.82
CA THR A 202 11.68 -3.42 4.06
C THR A 202 11.92 -3.12 5.53
N ASP A 203 13.12 -3.47 5.98
CA ASP A 203 13.76 -2.87 7.14
C ASP A 203 14.88 -1.98 6.60
N HIS A 204 14.86 -0.69 6.91
CA HIS A 204 15.90 0.27 6.46
C HIS A 204 16.24 0.26 4.96
N GLY A 205 15.30 -0.11 4.08
CA GLY A 205 15.49 -0.15 2.63
C GLY A 205 15.93 -1.51 2.06
N GLU A 206 16.08 -2.54 2.90
CA GLU A 206 16.36 -3.92 2.47
C GLU A 206 15.21 -4.86 2.83
N MET A 207 14.83 -5.71 1.87
CA MET A 207 13.77 -6.71 2.05
C MET A 207 14.22 -7.78 3.05
N SER A 208 13.75 -7.76 4.30
CA SER A 208 14.20 -8.73 5.31
C SER A 208 13.62 -10.11 5.00
N SER A 209 14.47 -11.13 4.85
CA SER A 209 14.02 -12.47 4.45
C SER A 209 13.09 -13.12 5.47
N ASN A 210 13.21 -12.70 6.74
CA ASN A 210 12.49 -13.26 7.88
C ASN A 210 11.25 -12.45 8.28
N LYS A 211 10.95 -11.33 7.60
CA LYS A 211 9.73 -10.54 7.84
C LYS A 211 8.66 -10.90 6.80
N PRO A 212 7.38 -10.97 7.20
CA PRO A 212 6.30 -11.19 6.25
C PRO A 212 6.18 -10.05 5.25
N ILE A 213 5.90 -10.39 3.99
CA ILE A 213 5.49 -9.45 2.96
C ILE A 213 4.10 -8.94 3.31
N GLN A 214 3.95 -7.62 3.39
CA GLN A 214 2.67 -6.97 3.70
C GLN A 214 2.21 -6.13 2.52
N PHE A 215 0.91 -6.13 2.26
CA PHE A 215 0.32 -5.15 1.37
C PHE A 215 0.33 -3.78 2.07
N LEU A 216 0.74 -2.75 1.34
CA LEU A 216 0.81 -1.36 1.82
C LEU A 216 -0.58 -0.84 2.22
N HIS A 217 -1.64 -1.43 1.65
CA HIS A 217 -3.01 -1.15 2.07
C HIS A 217 -3.93 -2.38 2.06
N LYS A 218 -4.80 -2.50 3.07
CA LYS A 218 -5.76 -3.63 3.19
C LYS A 218 -6.81 -3.67 2.06
N SER A 219 -7.09 -2.53 1.40
CA SER A 219 -8.03 -2.49 0.27
C SER A 219 -7.48 -3.13 -1.01
N THR A 220 -6.16 -3.20 -1.19
CA THR A 220 -5.53 -3.86 -2.35
C THR A 220 -5.87 -5.34 -2.39
N ARG A 221 -5.92 -6.01 -1.22
CA ARG A 221 -6.35 -7.41 -1.12
C ARG A 221 -7.83 -7.60 -1.47
N ARG A 222 -8.68 -6.59 -1.23
CA ARG A 222 -10.13 -6.66 -1.54
C ARG A 222 -10.41 -6.45 -3.02
N TRP A 223 -9.78 -5.45 -3.65
CA TRP A 223 -9.91 -5.19 -5.09
C TRP A 223 -9.51 -6.40 -5.95
N GLN A 224 -8.45 -7.13 -5.59
CA GLN A 224 -8.01 -8.30 -6.36
C GLN A 224 -8.94 -9.51 -6.22
N LEU A 225 -9.67 -9.66 -5.11
CA LEU A 225 -10.67 -10.72 -4.98
C LEU A 225 -11.92 -10.41 -5.84
N ASP A 226 -12.23 -9.13 -6.04
CA ASP A 226 -13.38 -8.70 -6.85
C ASP A 226 -13.04 -8.63 -8.36
N ALA A 227 -11.77 -8.42 -8.73
CA ALA A 227 -11.32 -8.33 -10.13
C ALA A 227 -11.03 -9.70 -10.80
N PHE A 228 -10.85 -10.75 -10.02
CA PHE A 228 -10.56 -12.12 -10.50
C PHE A 228 -11.57 -13.17 -10.01
N GLY A 229 -12.71 -12.72 -9.45
CA GLY A 229 -13.84 -13.56 -9.02
C GLY A 229 -14.93 -13.67 -10.06
#